data_AF-Q2JSA1-F1
#
_entry.id   AF-Q2JSA1-F1
#
_cell.length_a   1.000
_cell.length_b   1.000
_cell.length_c   1.000
_cell.angle_alpha   90.00
_cell.angle_beta   90.00
_cell.angle_gamma   90.00
#
_symmetry.space_group_name_H-M   'P 1'
#
loop_
_entity.id
_entity.type
_entity.pdbx_description
1 polymer ?
#
loop_
_entity_poly.entity_id
_entity_poly.type
_entity_poly.pdbx_seq_one_letter_code
_entity_poly.pdbx_strand_id
1 'polypeptide(L)'
;MVVAGQDPVLVGDNHETVLAFSAMSYNIGHRSVYSLQIHLVLVTKYRRRVITAPMLQRLEDIFRATCQKWRCSLVEFNGEADHVHLLVSFPPDVQVSKLVNNLKTVSSRLIRKEFATEVARFYSKPVFWTGTYFVASCGGVTVEELKKYVEQQATPRL
;
A
#
# COMPACT_ATOMS: atom_id res chain seq x y z
N MET A 1 -13.12 23.72 15.54
CA MET A 1 -13.83 24.89 14.97
C MET A 1 -14.25 24.47 13.57
N VAL A 2 -15.56 24.36 13.38
CA VAL A 2 -16.19 23.82 12.17
C VAL A 2 -16.08 24.87 11.06
N VAL A 3 -15.63 24.46 9.87
CA VAL A 3 -16.03 25.13 8.63
C VAL A 3 -16.46 24.04 7.66
N ALA A 4 -17.77 23.82 7.61
CA ALA A 4 -18.45 23.31 6.43
C ALA A 4 -18.47 24.44 5.40
N GLY A 5 -18.16 24.15 4.13
CA GLY A 5 -18.25 25.17 3.09
C GLY A 5 -17.68 24.75 1.74
N GLN A 6 -18.61 24.43 0.83
CA GLN A 6 -18.59 24.58 -0.63
C GLN A 6 -17.98 23.45 -1.47
N ASP A 7 -18.91 22.67 -2.03
CA ASP A 7 -18.75 21.77 -3.17
C ASP A 7 -18.24 22.50 -4.42
N PRO A 8 -17.46 21.83 -5.31
CA PRO A 8 -17.35 22.25 -6.69
C PRO A 8 -18.39 21.51 -7.55
N VAL A 9 -19.39 22.26 -8.04
CA VAL A 9 -20.30 21.90 -9.13
C VAL A 9 -19.68 22.52 -10.42
N LEU A 10 -19.60 21.90 -11.61
CA LEU A 10 -20.69 21.66 -12.57
C LEU A 10 -20.25 20.84 -13.81
N VAL A 11 -21.09 19.84 -14.09
CA VAL A 11 -21.79 19.52 -15.36
C VAL A 11 -20.97 19.09 -16.60
N GLY A 12 -21.07 17.79 -16.85
CA GLY A 12 -20.96 17.12 -18.15
C GLY A 12 -21.50 15.70 -18.00
N ASP A 13 -22.55 15.35 -18.74
CA ASP A 13 -23.38 14.16 -18.56
C ASP A 13 -22.61 12.84 -18.67
N ASN A 14 -22.26 12.24 -17.52
CA ASN A 14 -22.04 10.80 -17.30
C ASN A 14 -22.15 10.53 -15.80
N HIS A 15 -23.39 10.38 -15.33
CA HIS A 15 -23.78 10.42 -13.92
C HIS A 15 -23.07 9.37 -13.03
N GLU A 16 -22.58 8.24 -13.57
CA GLU A 16 -21.83 7.23 -12.79
C GLU A 16 -20.36 7.62 -12.54
N THR A 17 -19.67 8.17 -13.54
CA THR A 17 -18.23 8.44 -13.47
C THR A 17 -17.93 9.67 -12.60
N VAL A 18 -18.82 10.67 -12.62
CA VAL A 18 -18.72 11.86 -11.76
C VAL A 18 -18.98 11.52 -10.28
N LEU A 19 -19.89 10.57 -10.01
CA LEU A 19 -20.15 10.08 -8.65
C LEU A 19 -18.97 9.29 -8.07
N ALA A 20 -18.23 8.55 -8.90
CA ALA A 20 -17.02 7.82 -8.47
C ALA A 20 -15.90 8.75 -7.97
N PHE A 21 -15.69 9.90 -8.63
CA PHE A 21 -14.71 10.91 -8.20
C PHE A 21 -15.16 11.69 -6.95
N SER A 22 -16.47 11.90 -6.78
CA SER A 22 -17.04 12.62 -5.63
C SER A 22 -17.07 11.77 -4.34
N ALA A 23 -17.13 10.45 -4.44
CA ALA A 23 -17.15 9.54 -3.29
C ALA A 23 -15.75 9.13 -2.78
N MET A 24 -14.67 9.44 -3.51
CA MET A 24 -13.31 9.11 -3.11
C MET A 24 -12.77 10.10 -2.08
N SER A 25 -12.44 9.61 -0.89
CA SER A 25 -11.75 10.39 0.14
C SER A 25 -10.27 10.57 -0.24
N TYR A 26 -9.87 11.81 -0.54
CA TYR A 26 -8.48 12.15 -0.83
C TYR A 26 -7.72 12.58 0.43
N ASN A 27 -6.42 12.27 0.48
CA ASN A 27 -5.51 12.76 1.50
C ASN A 27 -4.97 14.14 1.11
N ILE A 28 -4.79 15.02 2.09
CA ILE A 28 -4.26 16.36 1.88
C ILE A 28 -2.85 16.44 2.48
N GLY A 29 -1.88 16.75 1.64
CA GLY A 29 -0.52 17.13 2.02
C GLY A 29 -0.32 18.64 1.86
N HIS A 30 0.84 19.15 2.29
CA HIS A 30 1.13 20.59 2.23
C HIS A 30 1.12 21.16 0.80
N ARG A 31 1.50 20.36 -0.20
CA ARG A 31 1.60 20.77 -1.61
C ARG A 31 0.91 19.80 -2.56
N SER A 32 0.04 18.94 -2.04
CA SER A 32 -0.56 17.85 -2.82
C SER A 32 -1.90 17.41 -2.25
N VAL A 33 -2.81 17.00 -3.13
CA VAL A 33 -4.00 16.20 -2.81
C VAL A 33 -3.80 14.86 -3.49
N TYR A 34 -3.94 13.75 -2.77
CA TYR A 34 -3.53 12.45 -3.29
C TYR A 34 -4.36 11.28 -2.75
N SER A 35 -4.51 10.25 -3.59
CA SER A 35 -5.02 8.93 -3.22
C SER A 35 -4.11 7.90 -3.87
N LEU A 36 -3.05 7.52 -3.15
CA LEU A 36 -2.03 6.59 -3.64
C LEU A 36 -2.04 5.35 -2.77
N GLN A 37 -2.29 4.20 -3.39
CA GLN A 37 -2.20 2.90 -2.73
C GLN A 37 -1.42 1.92 -3.60
N ILE A 38 -0.75 0.97 -2.95
CA ILE A 38 -0.13 -0.17 -3.60
C ILE A 38 -0.59 -1.48 -2.98
N HIS A 39 -0.80 -2.48 -3.82
CA HIS A 39 -0.79 -3.88 -3.42
C HIS A 39 0.63 -4.42 -3.53
N LEU A 40 1.20 -4.79 -2.38
CA LEU A 40 2.54 -5.36 -2.26
C LEU A 40 2.43 -6.83 -1.87
N VAL A 41 3.20 -7.69 -2.55
CA VAL A 41 3.35 -9.10 -2.16
C VAL A 41 4.80 -9.40 -1.84
N LEU A 42 5.03 -9.94 -0.65
CA LEU A 42 6.34 -10.39 -0.17
C LEU A 42 6.33 -11.91 -0.03
N VAL A 43 7.27 -12.57 -0.70
CA VAL A 43 7.40 -14.04 -0.70
C VAL A 43 8.60 -14.44 0.14
N THR A 44 8.43 -15.49 0.94
CA THR A 44 9.51 -16.09 1.74
C THR A 44 10.64 -16.61 0.85
N LYS A 45 11.84 -16.72 1.41
CA LYS A 45 13.01 -17.21 0.68
C LYS A 45 12.77 -18.67 0.25
N TYR A 46 12.96 -18.95 -1.03
CA TYR A 46 12.66 -20.28 -1.63
C TYR A 46 11.19 -20.72 -1.47
N ARG A 47 10.28 -19.78 -1.19
CA ARG A 47 8.85 -20.05 -1.03
C ARG A 47 8.56 -21.15 0.01
N ARG A 48 9.35 -21.19 1.09
CA ARG A 48 9.15 -22.15 2.18
C ARG A 48 7.94 -21.74 3.01
N ARG A 49 7.13 -22.73 3.41
CA ARG A 49 5.97 -22.55 4.30
C ARG A 49 6.40 -22.32 5.77
N VAL A 50 7.14 -21.24 6.01
CA VAL A 50 7.73 -20.90 7.31
C VAL A 50 6.81 -20.03 8.17
N ILE A 51 5.87 -19.29 7.56
CA ILE A 51 5.00 -18.36 8.28
C ILE A 51 3.94 -19.17 9.03
N THR A 52 3.99 -19.10 10.36
CA THR A 52 2.97 -19.64 11.26
C THR A 52 1.93 -18.57 11.60
N ALA A 53 0.78 -18.94 12.16
CA ALA A 53 -0.23 -17.97 12.58
C ALA A 53 0.32 -16.90 13.57
N PRO A 54 1.11 -17.27 14.60
CA PRO A 54 1.76 -16.26 15.46
C PRO A 54 2.73 -15.34 14.71
N MET A 55 3.49 -15.87 13.74
CA MET A 55 4.37 -15.04 12.91
C MET A 55 3.56 -14.09 12.01
N LEU A 56 2.43 -14.53 11.47
CA LEU A 56 1.58 -13.72 10.61
C LEU A 56 1.01 -12.52 11.38
N GLN A 57 0.48 -12.75 12.58
CA GLN A 57 0.01 -11.67 13.45
C GLN A 57 1.16 -10.70 13.78
N ARG A 58 2.34 -11.25 14.09
CA ARG A 58 3.49 -10.42 14.43
C ARG A 58 4.03 -9.62 13.25
N LEU A 59 3.99 -10.20 12.05
CA LEU A 59 4.34 -9.51 10.80
C LEU A 59 3.44 -8.31 10.57
N GLU A 60 2.13 -8.46 10.80
CA GLU A 60 1.18 -7.35 10.71
C GLU A 60 1.58 -6.18 11.62
N ASP A 61 1.86 -6.46 12.89
CA ASP A 61 2.27 -5.43 13.86
C ASP A 61 3.53 -4.68 13.40
N ILE A 62 4.52 -5.44 12.92
CA ILE A 62 5.79 -4.89 12.44
C ILE A 62 5.54 -4.01 11.20
N PHE A 63 4.74 -4.49 10.25
CA PHE A 63 4.42 -3.73 9.05
C PHE A 63 3.63 -2.47 9.37
N ARG A 64 2.61 -2.56 10.23
CA ARG A 64 1.81 -1.42 10.69
C ARG A 64 2.69 -0.35 11.34
N ALA A 65 3.55 -0.74 12.28
CA ALA A 65 4.48 0.17 12.94
C ALA A 65 5.53 0.75 11.98
N THR A 66 5.99 -0.03 11.00
CA THR A 66 6.96 0.45 9.99
C THR A 66 6.30 1.44 9.03
N CYS A 67 5.10 1.16 8.54
CA CYS A 67 4.31 2.08 7.71
C CYS A 67 4.10 3.43 8.42
N GLN A 68 3.69 3.41 9.69
CA GLN A 68 3.48 4.64 10.48
C GLN A 68 4.74 5.52 10.53
N LYS A 69 5.93 4.93 10.74
CA LYS A 69 7.22 5.66 10.73
C LYS A 69 7.52 6.32 9.37
N TRP A 70 6.97 5.77 8.30
CA TRP A 70 7.08 6.29 6.94
C TRP A 70 5.94 7.25 6.56
N ARG A 71 5.05 7.62 7.51
CA ARG A 71 3.80 8.37 7.24
C ARG A 71 2.88 7.65 6.24
N CYS A 72 3.02 6.33 6.16
CA CYS A 72 2.17 5.44 5.38
C CYS A 72 1.17 4.74 6.30
N SER A 73 0.11 4.20 5.72
CA SER A 73 -0.90 3.43 6.45
C SER A 73 -1.01 2.03 5.86
N LEU A 74 -0.91 1.01 6.71
CA LEU A 74 -1.27 -0.36 6.35
C LEU A 74 -2.80 -0.47 6.41
N VAL A 75 -3.43 -0.47 5.23
CA VAL A 75 -4.89 -0.47 5.07
C VAL A 75 -5.44 -1.86 5.31
N GLU A 76 -4.85 -2.87 4.66
CA GLU A 76 -5.27 -4.27 4.77
C GLU A 76 -4.04 -5.18 4.76
N PHE A 77 -4.12 -6.31 5.47
CA PHE A 77 -3.02 -7.26 5.58
C PHE A 77 -3.54 -8.68 5.72
N ASN A 78 -3.00 -9.58 4.90
CA ASN A 78 -3.21 -11.01 5.09
C ASN A 78 -2.04 -11.79 4.48
N GLY A 79 -2.00 -13.11 4.66
CA GLY A 79 -0.99 -13.94 4.04
C GLY A 79 -1.24 -15.42 4.22
N GLU A 80 -0.37 -16.19 3.56
CA GLU A 80 -0.30 -17.63 3.67
C GLU A 80 1.04 -18.05 4.29
N ALA A 81 1.26 -19.36 4.39
CA ALA A 81 2.47 -19.89 5.02
C ALA A 81 3.78 -19.50 4.30
N ASP A 82 3.73 -19.11 3.03
CA ASP A 82 4.90 -18.81 2.18
C ASP A 82 4.96 -17.37 1.65
N HIS A 83 3.93 -16.54 1.84
CA HIS A 83 3.89 -15.15 1.36
C HIS A 83 2.86 -14.28 2.09
N VAL A 84 3.00 -12.96 1.99
CA VAL A 84 2.07 -11.97 2.57
C VAL A 84 1.66 -10.91 1.57
N HIS A 85 0.44 -10.41 1.72
CA HIS A 85 -0.20 -9.35 0.95
C HIS A 85 -0.39 -8.12 1.84
N LEU A 86 0.03 -6.96 1.35
CA LEU A 86 -0.15 -5.68 2.03
C LEU A 86 -0.87 -4.72 1.07
N LEU A 87 -1.95 -4.09 1.54
CA LEU A 87 -2.49 -2.88 0.91
C LEU A 87 -1.97 -1.67 1.70
N VAL A 88 -1.16 -0.84 1.06
CA VAL A 88 -0.49 0.29 1.72
C VAL A 88 -0.90 1.59 1.06
N SER A 89 -1.41 2.53 1.85
CA SER A 89 -1.60 3.94 1.46
C SER A 89 -0.35 4.74 1.81
N PHE A 90 0.10 5.62 0.90
CA PHE A 90 1.37 6.35 1.07
C PHE A 90 1.35 7.76 0.47
N PRO A 91 2.12 8.72 1.04
CA PRO A 91 2.32 10.04 0.47
C PRO A 91 3.13 10.04 -0.85
N PRO A 92 2.95 11.04 -1.74
CA PRO A 92 3.64 11.09 -3.05
C PRO A 92 5.15 11.25 -2.97
N ASP A 93 5.69 11.75 -1.85
CA ASP A 93 7.14 11.89 -1.63
C ASP A 93 7.82 10.58 -1.16
N VAL A 94 7.04 9.53 -0.88
CA VAL A 94 7.57 8.22 -0.49
C VAL A 94 8.03 7.42 -1.71
N GLN A 95 9.32 7.08 -1.72
CA GLN A 95 9.88 6.15 -2.71
C GLN A 95 9.51 4.71 -2.33
N VAL A 96 8.60 4.11 -3.11
CA VAL A 96 8.07 2.75 -2.87
C VAL A 96 9.17 1.71 -2.70
N SER A 97 10.22 1.75 -3.52
CA SER A 97 11.35 0.82 -3.43
C SER A 97 12.08 0.88 -2.07
N LYS A 98 12.24 2.09 -1.51
CA LYS A 98 12.86 2.28 -0.19
C LYS A 98 11.94 1.84 0.95
N LEU A 99 10.65 2.10 0.83
CA LEU A 99 9.64 1.61 1.78
C LEU A 99 9.64 0.07 1.83
N VAL A 100 9.56 -0.59 0.67
CA VAL A 100 9.58 -2.06 0.57
C VAL A 100 10.86 -2.64 1.15
N ASN A 101 12.02 -2.04 0.86
CA ASN A 101 13.29 -2.49 1.44
C ASN A 101 13.29 -2.39 2.97
N ASN A 102 12.75 -1.31 3.54
CA ASN A 102 12.65 -1.14 4.99
C ASN A 102 11.69 -2.17 5.61
N LEU A 103 10.49 -2.33 5.03
CA LEU A 103 9.50 -3.34 5.45
C LEU A 103 10.15 -4.74 5.49
N LYS A 104 10.83 -5.16 4.42
CA LYS A 104 11.51 -6.47 4.35
C LYS A 104 12.64 -6.60 5.36
N THR A 105 13.45 -5.56 5.54
CA THR A 105 14.62 -5.58 6.43
C THR A 105 14.22 -5.67 7.90
N VAL A 106 13.29 -4.82 8.33
CA VAL A 106 12.82 -4.76 9.72
C VAL A 106 12.07 -6.04 10.08
N SER A 107 11.13 -6.48 9.25
CA SER A 107 10.37 -7.72 9.48
C SER A 107 11.26 -8.96 9.51
N SER A 108 12.18 -9.12 8.54
CA SER A 108 13.13 -10.23 8.53
C SER A 108 13.96 -10.29 9.80
N ARG A 109 14.48 -9.14 10.26
CA ARG A 109 15.30 -9.09 11.48
C ARG A 109 14.51 -9.46 12.73
N LEU A 110 13.31 -8.89 12.90
CA LEU A 110 12.50 -9.10 14.09
C LEU A 110 11.93 -10.52 14.15
N ILE A 111 11.38 -11.03 13.04
CA ILE A 111 10.85 -12.40 13.01
C ILE A 111 11.94 -13.44 13.25
N ARG A 112 13.13 -13.28 12.64
CA ARG A 112 14.26 -14.19 12.91
C ARG A 112 14.77 -14.13 14.35
N LYS A 113 14.58 -13.01 15.04
CA LYS A 113 14.97 -12.86 16.45
C LYS A 113 13.93 -13.48 17.37
N GLU A 114 12.65 -13.18 17.14
CA GLU A 114 11.54 -13.57 18.01
C GLU A 114 11.13 -15.04 17.83
N PHE A 115 11.28 -15.59 16.62
CA PHE A 115 10.94 -16.97 16.25
C PHE A 115 12.15 -17.76 15.74
N ALA A 116 13.30 -17.58 16.40
CA ALA A 116 14.57 -18.14 15.94
C ALA A 116 14.52 -19.66 15.77
N THR A 117 13.89 -20.38 16.71
CA THR A 117 13.78 -21.84 16.69
C THR A 117 12.96 -22.34 15.51
N GLU A 118 11.83 -21.70 15.20
CA GLU A 118 10.96 -22.07 14.09
C GLU A 118 11.64 -21.77 12.76
N VAL A 119 12.26 -20.60 12.62
CA VAL A 119 12.91 -20.19 11.37
C VAL A 119 14.15 -21.04 11.07
N ALA A 120 14.91 -21.44 12.10
CA ALA A 120 16.09 -22.29 11.95
C ALA A 120 15.78 -23.67 11.34
N ARG A 121 14.52 -24.14 11.44
CA ARG A 121 14.08 -25.39 10.78
C ARG A 121 14.05 -25.28 9.26
N PHE A 122 13.96 -24.06 8.72
CA PHE A 122 13.85 -23.80 7.28
C PHE A 122 15.12 -23.19 6.69
N TYR A 123 15.85 -22.36 7.44
CA TYR A 123 17.01 -21.63 6.94
C TYR A 123 18.21 -21.71 7.89
N SER A 124 19.37 -22.10 7.35
CA SER A 124 20.66 -22.02 8.05
C SER A 124 21.32 -20.63 7.95
N LYS A 125 20.84 -19.78 7.03
CA LYS A 125 21.33 -18.41 6.80
C LYS A 125 20.35 -17.39 7.39
N PRO A 126 20.80 -16.16 7.72
CA PRO A 126 19.95 -15.10 8.28
C PRO A 126 19.03 -14.45 7.22
N VAL A 127 18.17 -15.25 6.59
CA VAL A 127 17.26 -14.85 5.52
C VAL A 127 15.81 -15.16 5.90
N PHE A 128 14.86 -14.42 5.32
CA PHE A 128 13.43 -14.66 5.54
C PHE A 128 12.63 -14.42 4.26
N TRP A 129 12.85 -13.28 3.59
CA TRP A 129 12.23 -12.96 2.31
C TRP A 129 13.14 -13.29 1.11
N THR A 130 12.53 -13.49 -0.06
CA THR A 130 13.25 -13.45 -1.34
C THR A 130 13.75 -12.03 -1.65
N GLY A 131 14.66 -11.88 -2.61
CA GLY A 131 15.18 -10.57 -3.04
C GLY A 131 14.13 -9.73 -3.78
N THR A 132 13.29 -10.39 -4.57
CA THR A 132 12.23 -9.76 -5.36
C THR A 132 10.97 -9.46 -4.53
N TYR A 133 10.04 -8.71 -5.12
CA TYR A 133 8.70 -8.44 -4.60
C TYR A 133 7.79 -8.10 -5.78
N PHE A 134 6.49 -8.26 -5.60
CA PHE A 134 5.49 -7.76 -6.55
C PHE A 134 4.88 -6.47 -6.01
N VAL A 135 4.62 -5.51 -6.89
CA VAL A 135 3.91 -4.29 -6.55
C VAL A 135 2.98 -3.89 -7.69
N ALA A 136 1.74 -3.56 -7.35
CA ALA A 136 0.77 -2.98 -8.27
C ALA A 136 0.14 -1.73 -7.63
N SER A 137 -0.12 -0.71 -8.43
CA SER A 137 -0.92 0.43 -8.00
C SER A 137 -2.37 -0.01 -7.79
N CYS A 138 -2.97 0.45 -6.69
CA CYS A 138 -4.39 0.27 -6.42
C CYS A 138 -5.03 1.65 -6.31
N GLY A 139 -6.15 1.86 -6.99
CA GLY A 139 -6.90 3.11 -6.99
C GLY A 139 -8.32 2.86 -7.46
N GLY A 140 -9.28 3.61 -6.91
CA GLY A 140 -10.70 3.41 -7.18
C GLY A 140 -11.16 3.84 -8.58
N VAL A 141 -10.28 4.51 -9.35
CA VAL A 141 -10.58 4.98 -10.70
C VAL A 141 -9.79 4.14 -11.69
N THR A 142 -10.49 3.52 -12.63
CA THR A 142 -9.87 2.79 -13.74
C THR A 142 -9.15 3.74 -14.68
N VAL A 143 -8.19 3.22 -15.45
CA VAL A 143 -7.45 4.04 -16.42
C VAL A 143 -8.42 4.62 -17.47
N GLU A 144 -9.43 3.86 -17.84
CA GLU A 144 -10.47 4.23 -18.80
C GLU A 144 -11.35 5.38 -18.29
N GLU A 145 -11.76 5.34 -17.03
CA GLU A 145 -12.51 6.44 -16.40
C GLU A 145 -11.66 7.70 -16.29
N LEU A 146 -10.39 7.57 -15.89
CA LEU A 146 -9.48 8.71 -15.80
C LEU A 146 -9.23 9.36 -17.17
N LYS A 147 -9.11 8.56 -18.24
CA LYS A 147 -8.98 9.08 -19.61
C LYS A 147 -10.19 9.91 -20.02
N LYS A 148 -11.41 9.38 -19.84
CA LYS A 148 -12.65 10.10 -20.13
C LYS A 148 -12.73 11.42 -19.34
N TYR A 149 -12.38 11.38 -18.06
CA TYR A 149 -12.35 12.57 -17.21
C TYR A 149 -11.42 13.66 -17.77
N VAL A 150 -10.22 13.27 -18.24
CA VAL A 150 -9.23 14.21 -18.81
C VAL A 150 -9.72 14.78 -20.16
N GLU A 151 -10.30 13.95 -21.03
CA GLU A 151 -10.85 14.38 -22.32
C GLU A 151 -12.00 15.39 -22.18
N GLN A 152 -12.75 15.31 -21.08
CA GLN A 152 -13.86 16.22 -20.76
C GLN A 152 -13.41 17.52 -20.09
N GLN A 153 -12.13 17.68 -19.75
CA GLN A 153 -11.64 18.94 -19.16
C GLN A 153 -11.65 20.07 -20.19
N ALA A 154 -12.10 21.25 -19.76
CA ALA A 154 -12.13 22.43 -20.61
C ALA A 154 -10.72 22.86 -21.03
N THR A 155 -10.48 22.98 -22.33
CA THR A 155 -9.25 23.56 -22.88
C THR A 155 -9.38 25.08 -22.93
N PRO A 156 -8.42 25.87 -22.37
CA PRO A 156 -8.42 27.32 -22.51
C PRO A 156 -8.41 27.73 -23.99
N ARG A 157 -9.22 28.74 -24.35
CA ARG A 157 -9.19 29.32 -25.70
C ARG A 157 -7.98 30.25 -25.83
N LEU A 158 -7.34 30.22 -27.00
CA LEU A 158 -6.24 31.11 -27.38
C LEU A 158 -6.72 32.56 -27.55
#